data_AF-A0A2H9M6E4-F1
#
_entry.id   AF-A0A2H9M6E4-F1
#
_cell.length_a   1.000
_cell.length_b   1.000
_cell.length_c   1.000
_cell.angle_alpha   90.00
_cell.angle_beta   90.00
_cell.angle_gamma   90.00
#
_symmetry.space_group_name_H-M   'P 1'
#
loop_
_entity.id
_entity.type
_entity.pdbx_description
1 polymer ?
#
loop_
_entity_poly.entity_id
_entity_poly.type
_entity_poly.pdbx_seq_one_letter_code
_entity_poly.pdbx_strand_id
1 'polypeptide(L)'
;MEKIFVNDLKKSKDKKIDSFFAVVEKKEPQLYKNKPGYYFRVVVKDKTGITIVYFWGKGTKEEVDKVFMSFNEGNVIFVSGVPNIYNDELQISVDPLNGGIIRKAVENEYNAGDFLPFTNQNIEEMEKYLRATINEIEDKFLKKLLLKFFSDENFTKKFKKYPAAVMYHHACVGGLMEHTVEVVKLCKAISEIHTTGMNKDLTIAGAILHDIGKLETITVNDISYSNDNEEDVLRDHMSIAEEMIIKNIYEIDEEAKSGEDKFPEILKHELLHIIFSHHGKKEQGSVVNPAIPEAAAVYAADYFSSSVTQYIRAIKDDKGNSKTKRVNPIGRVYIDPEKKKKETEIFKE
;
A
#
# COMPACT_ATOMS: atom_id res chain seq x y z
N MET A 1 -14.65 1.11 22.63
CA MET A 1 -15.82 1.49 21.81
C MET A 1 -16.07 0.39 20.81
N GLU A 2 -17.34 0.05 20.56
CA GLU A 2 -17.71 -0.90 19.51
C GLU A 2 -17.47 -0.24 18.15
N LYS A 3 -16.69 -0.88 17.27
CA LYS A 3 -16.35 -0.32 15.95
C LYS A 3 -17.54 -0.47 15.01
N ILE A 4 -18.10 0.65 14.54
CA ILE A 4 -19.22 0.65 13.59
C ILE A 4 -18.70 1.03 12.21
N PHE A 5 -18.75 0.09 11.27
CA PHE A 5 -18.37 0.32 9.87
C PHE A 5 -19.57 0.75 9.01
N VAL A 6 -19.31 1.22 7.79
CA VAL A 6 -20.31 1.69 6.82
C VAL A 6 -21.41 0.67 6.59
N ASN A 7 -21.07 -0.62 6.48
CA ASN A 7 -22.07 -1.68 6.29
C ASN A 7 -22.96 -1.94 7.53
N ASP A 8 -22.54 -1.50 8.72
CA ASP A 8 -23.31 -1.62 9.96
C ASP A 8 -24.21 -0.41 10.22
N LEU A 9 -23.99 0.71 9.54
CA LEU A 9 -24.75 1.95 9.73
C LEU A 9 -26.26 1.76 9.54
N LYS A 10 -26.69 0.86 8.64
CA LYS A 10 -28.11 0.54 8.45
C LYS A 10 -28.76 -0.07 9.70
N LYS A 11 -28.02 -0.84 10.50
CA LYS A 11 -28.49 -1.46 11.75
C LYS A 11 -28.55 -0.45 12.90
N SER A 12 -27.74 0.61 12.81
CA SER A 12 -27.65 1.69 13.81
C SER A 12 -28.44 2.93 13.40
N LYS A 13 -29.44 2.78 12.51
CA LYS A 13 -30.31 3.88 12.08
C LYS A 13 -30.93 4.58 13.29
N ASP A 14 -30.95 5.91 13.25
CA ASP A 14 -31.56 6.80 14.25
C ASP A 14 -30.91 6.71 15.65
N LYS A 15 -29.81 5.96 15.80
CA LYS A 15 -29.00 5.92 17.02
C LYS A 15 -27.72 6.70 16.80
N LYS A 16 -27.31 7.45 17.82
CA LYS A 16 -26.01 8.12 17.80
C LYS A 16 -24.90 7.07 17.78
N ILE A 17 -23.96 7.24 16.87
CA ILE A 17 -22.77 6.41 16.73
C ILE A 17 -21.53 7.25 16.98
N ASP A 18 -20.49 6.60 17.49
CA ASP A 18 -19.14 7.12 17.59
C ASP A 18 -18.24 6.19 16.77
N SER A 19 -17.70 6.68 15.66
CA SER A 19 -16.84 5.87 14.79
C SER A 19 -15.80 6.70 14.05
N PHE A 20 -14.82 6.01 13.46
CA PHE A 20 -13.75 6.62 12.69
C PHE A 20 -13.99 6.36 11.21
N PHE A 21 -13.80 7.40 10.38
CA PHE A 21 -13.93 7.30 8.94
C PHE A 21 -12.81 8.05 8.23
N ALA A 22 -12.48 7.58 7.05
CA ALA A 22 -11.49 8.17 6.17
C ALA A 22 -12.09 9.26 5.27
N VAL A 23 -11.52 10.47 5.24
CA VAL A 23 -12.03 11.58 4.40
C VAL A 23 -11.58 11.45 2.95
N VAL A 24 -12.52 11.17 2.05
CA VAL A 24 -12.27 11.01 0.60
C VAL A 24 -12.38 12.33 -0.15
N GLU A 25 -13.42 13.11 0.14
CA GLU A 25 -13.72 14.35 -0.56
C GLU A 25 -14.39 15.32 0.40
N LYS A 26 -14.03 16.61 0.31
CA LYS A 26 -14.66 17.69 1.06
C LYS A 26 -15.37 18.66 0.12
N LYS A 27 -16.61 19.05 0.46
CA LYS A 27 -17.28 20.18 -0.21
C LYS A 27 -17.33 21.38 0.71
N GLU A 28 -16.98 22.54 0.17
CA GLU A 28 -16.93 23.79 0.92
C GLU A 28 -18.26 24.10 1.65
N PRO A 29 -18.21 24.79 2.80
CA PRO A 29 -19.40 25.19 3.52
C PRO A 29 -20.39 26.02 2.68
N GLN A 30 -21.64 25.60 2.70
CA GLN A 30 -22.76 26.22 1.98
C GLN A 30 -23.78 26.81 2.95
N LEU A 31 -24.43 27.89 2.54
CA LEU A 31 -25.58 28.45 3.25
C LEU A 31 -26.76 27.48 3.24
N TYR A 32 -27.48 27.41 4.35
CA TYR A 32 -28.79 26.77 4.36
C TYR A 32 -29.79 27.52 3.50
N LYS A 33 -30.67 26.77 2.84
CA LYS A 33 -31.75 27.35 2.03
C LYS A 33 -32.83 28.05 2.88
N ASN A 34 -33.18 27.48 4.03
CA ASN A 34 -34.41 27.83 4.79
C ASN A 34 -34.19 28.21 6.25
N LYS A 35 -32.94 28.40 6.70
CA LYS A 35 -32.61 28.77 8.09
C LYS A 35 -31.25 29.49 8.14
N PRO A 36 -30.95 30.29 9.17
CA PRO A 36 -29.61 30.84 9.34
C PRO A 36 -28.59 29.73 9.65
N GLY A 37 -27.37 29.87 9.11
CA GLY A 37 -26.24 28.97 9.34
C GLY A 37 -25.64 28.36 8.07
N TYR A 38 -24.57 27.60 8.26
CA TYR A 38 -23.81 26.96 7.19
C TYR A 38 -23.67 25.46 7.48
N TYR A 39 -23.61 24.65 6.42
CA TYR A 39 -23.29 23.24 6.50
C TYR A 39 -22.25 22.87 5.47
N PHE A 40 -21.51 21.80 5.71
CA PHE A 40 -20.68 21.18 4.70
C PHE A 40 -20.97 19.69 4.66
N ARG A 41 -20.56 19.06 3.56
CA ARG A 41 -20.58 17.61 3.43
C ARG A 41 -19.19 17.08 3.15
N VAL A 42 -18.94 15.89 3.67
CA VAL A 42 -17.69 15.16 3.50
C VAL A 42 -18.03 13.76 3.05
N VAL A 43 -17.42 13.31 1.95
CA VAL A 43 -17.49 11.90 1.55
C VAL A 43 -16.46 11.15 2.37
N VAL A 44 -16.88 10.08 3.04
CA VAL A 44 -16.02 9.28 3.90
C VAL A 44 -16.09 7.80 3.56
N LYS A 45 -15.04 7.05 3.88
CA LYS A 45 -14.98 5.61 3.63
C LYS A 45 -14.45 4.81 4.81
N ASP A 46 -14.64 3.51 4.74
CA ASP A 46 -13.87 2.49 5.45
C ASP A 46 -13.71 1.25 4.56
N LYS A 47 -13.11 0.18 5.08
CA LYS A 47 -12.90 -1.08 4.36
C LYS A 47 -14.19 -1.74 3.85
N THR A 48 -15.36 -1.34 4.36
CA THR A 48 -16.65 -1.94 4.05
C THR A 48 -17.46 -1.14 3.02
N GLY A 49 -17.20 0.16 2.88
CA GLY A 49 -17.91 1.00 1.91
C GLY A 49 -17.62 2.50 2.01
N ILE A 50 -18.41 3.28 1.26
CA ILE A 50 -18.36 4.75 1.20
C ILE A 50 -19.71 5.30 1.68
N THR A 51 -19.71 6.40 2.43
CA THR A 51 -20.89 7.12 2.90
C THR A 51 -20.64 8.63 2.93
N ILE A 52 -21.67 9.42 3.22
CA ILE A 52 -21.57 10.88 3.29
C ILE A 52 -21.83 11.33 4.73
N VAL A 53 -20.99 12.22 5.25
CA VAL A 53 -21.19 12.91 6.53
C VAL A 53 -21.63 14.34 6.25
N TYR A 54 -22.78 14.73 6.81
CA TYR A 54 -23.25 16.11 6.82
C TYR A 54 -23.00 16.75 8.17
N PHE A 55 -22.28 17.87 8.19
CA PHE A 55 -22.09 18.67 9.39
C PHE A 55 -23.05 19.87 9.39
N TRP A 56 -23.99 19.86 10.31
CA TRP A 56 -25.06 20.86 10.40
C TRP A 56 -24.70 21.99 11.38
N GLY A 57 -23.75 22.85 11.00
CA GLY A 57 -23.40 24.03 11.79
C GLY A 57 -24.55 25.02 11.90
N LYS A 58 -24.72 25.70 13.04
CA LYS A 58 -25.70 26.81 13.21
C LYS A 58 -25.05 28.17 13.50
N GLY A 59 -23.72 28.19 13.52
CA GLY A 59 -22.88 29.34 13.83
C GLY A 59 -22.62 30.27 12.64
N THR A 60 -21.66 31.19 12.83
CA THR A 60 -21.15 32.02 11.73
C THR A 60 -20.38 31.17 10.72
N LYS A 61 -20.11 31.73 9.54
CA LYS A 61 -19.29 31.04 8.53
C LYS A 61 -17.91 30.71 9.12
N GLU A 62 -17.31 31.61 9.91
CA GLU A 62 -15.99 31.39 10.50
C GLU A 62 -15.95 30.19 11.46
N GLU A 63 -17.01 29.93 12.21
CA GLU A 63 -17.07 28.79 13.14
C GLU A 63 -17.15 27.46 12.39
N VAL A 64 -17.91 27.42 11.29
CA VAL A 64 -18.01 26.24 10.43
C VAL A 64 -16.72 26.03 9.64
N ASP A 65 -16.11 27.10 9.15
CA ASP A 65 -14.82 27.07 8.45
C ASP A 65 -13.70 26.54 9.35
N LYS A 66 -13.67 26.90 10.64
CA LYS A 66 -12.69 26.33 11.60
C LYS A 66 -12.78 24.81 11.70
N VAL A 67 -14.00 24.26 11.78
CA VAL A 67 -14.19 22.79 11.81
C VAL A 67 -13.81 22.18 10.48
N PHE A 68 -14.25 22.78 9.37
CA PHE A 68 -13.91 22.33 8.03
C PHE A 68 -12.40 22.32 7.77
N MET A 69 -11.65 23.30 8.26
CA MET A 69 -10.19 23.40 8.11
C MET A 69 -9.41 22.55 9.13
N SER A 70 -10.06 21.95 10.13
CA SER A 70 -9.38 21.16 11.17
C SER A 70 -8.90 19.77 10.70
N PHE A 71 -9.29 19.34 9.50
CA PHE A 71 -8.88 18.08 8.86
C PHE A 71 -8.86 18.23 7.34
N ASN A 72 -8.07 17.39 6.67
CA ASN A 72 -7.95 17.39 5.21
C ASN A 72 -8.44 16.08 4.59
N GLU A 73 -8.64 16.09 3.28
CA GLU A 73 -8.71 14.85 2.49
C GLU A 73 -7.47 14.01 2.76
N GLY A 74 -7.62 12.69 2.86
CA GLY A 74 -6.52 11.80 3.29
C GLY A 74 -6.45 11.57 4.81
N ASN A 75 -7.16 12.34 5.64
CA ASN A 75 -7.13 12.13 7.10
C ASN A 75 -8.23 11.16 7.56
N VAL A 76 -7.97 10.48 8.68
CA VAL A 76 -9.03 9.83 9.47
C VAL A 76 -9.65 10.85 10.41
N ILE A 77 -10.98 10.86 10.47
CA ILE A 77 -11.77 11.69 11.36
C ILE A 77 -12.58 10.82 12.33
N PHE A 78 -12.70 11.30 13.56
CA PHE A 78 -13.70 10.82 14.49
C PHE A 78 -15.03 11.51 14.19
N VAL A 79 -16.09 10.72 14.05
CA VAL A 79 -17.45 11.18 13.80
C VAL A 79 -18.37 10.65 14.88
N SER A 80 -18.99 11.58 15.60
CA SER A 80 -20.11 11.34 16.50
C SER A 80 -21.37 11.92 15.88
N GLY A 81 -22.30 11.07 15.44
CA GLY A 81 -23.45 11.50 14.64
C GLY A 81 -24.54 10.45 14.53
N VAL A 82 -25.62 10.76 13.83
CA VAL A 82 -26.78 9.86 13.66
C VAL A 82 -26.87 9.39 12.22
N PRO A 83 -26.72 8.08 11.92
CA PRO A 83 -26.94 7.54 10.59
C PRO A 83 -28.42 7.63 10.21
N ASN A 84 -28.69 8.12 9.00
CA ASN A 84 -30.02 8.17 8.43
C ASN A 84 -29.98 7.80 6.94
N ILE A 85 -31.15 7.49 6.38
CA ILE A 85 -31.32 7.22 4.96
C ILE A 85 -32.15 8.36 4.38
N TYR A 86 -31.61 9.04 3.38
CA TYR A 86 -32.28 10.14 2.69
C TYR A 86 -32.11 9.94 1.18
N ASN A 87 -33.21 9.96 0.42
CA ASN A 87 -33.23 9.64 -1.01
C ASN A 87 -32.51 8.32 -1.35
N ASP A 88 -32.76 7.27 -0.57
CA ASP A 88 -32.13 5.94 -0.69
C ASP A 88 -30.60 5.90 -0.48
N GLU A 89 -29.98 7.02 -0.12
CA GLU A 89 -28.56 7.11 0.26
C GLU A 89 -28.41 7.07 1.78
N LEU A 90 -27.49 6.22 2.25
CA LEU A 90 -27.07 6.17 3.64
C LEU A 90 -26.11 7.32 3.90
N GLN A 91 -26.37 8.12 4.92
CA GLN A 91 -25.55 9.27 5.31
C GLN A 91 -25.54 9.42 6.83
N ILE A 92 -24.56 10.16 7.37
CA ILE A 92 -24.43 10.43 8.81
C ILE A 92 -24.66 11.92 9.04
N SER A 93 -25.58 12.23 9.94
CA SER A 93 -25.91 13.60 10.34
C SER A 93 -25.18 13.97 11.63
N VAL A 94 -24.31 14.96 11.55
CA VAL A 94 -23.57 15.50 12.71
C VAL A 94 -24.15 16.87 13.04
N ASP A 95 -24.79 16.97 14.20
CA ASP A 95 -25.36 18.23 14.71
C ASP A 95 -24.69 18.59 16.04
N PRO A 96 -23.83 19.62 16.07
CA PRO A 96 -23.16 20.07 17.29
C PRO A 96 -24.09 20.39 18.46
N LEU A 97 -25.31 20.88 18.20
CA LEU A 97 -26.27 21.21 19.26
C LEU A 97 -26.86 19.96 19.92
N ASN A 98 -26.84 18.85 19.20
CA ASN A 98 -27.24 17.53 19.70
C ASN A 98 -26.01 16.69 20.10
N GLY A 99 -24.89 17.37 20.39
CA GLY A 99 -23.62 16.78 20.82
C GLY A 99 -22.89 16.01 19.73
N GLY A 100 -23.20 16.24 18.46
CA GLY A 100 -22.45 15.67 17.34
C GLY A 100 -21.06 16.29 17.23
N ILE A 101 -20.06 15.47 16.92
CA ILE A 101 -18.64 15.88 16.87
C ILE A 101 -18.04 15.38 15.57
N ILE A 102 -17.25 16.23 14.93
CA ILE A 102 -16.33 15.85 13.86
C ILE A 102 -14.96 16.45 14.18
N ARG A 103 -13.91 15.64 14.16
CA ARG A 103 -12.54 16.09 14.39
C ARG A 103 -11.54 15.16 13.73
N LYS A 104 -10.32 15.64 13.46
CA LYS A 104 -9.20 14.78 13.10
C LYS A 104 -8.95 13.74 14.20
N ALA A 105 -8.76 12.49 13.81
CA ALA A 105 -8.33 11.43 14.70
C ALA A 105 -6.82 11.51 14.93
N VAL A 106 -6.34 11.11 16.10
CA VAL A 106 -4.88 11.01 16.36
C VAL A 106 -4.38 9.59 16.05
N GLU A 107 -3.10 9.44 15.71
CA GLU A 107 -2.49 8.21 15.16
C GLU A 107 -2.74 6.92 15.98
N ASN A 108 -3.09 7.02 17.26
CA ASN A 108 -3.33 5.87 18.15
C ASN A 108 -4.82 5.58 18.41
N GLU A 109 -5.75 6.32 17.80
CA GLU A 109 -7.19 6.13 17.99
C GLU A 109 -7.82 5.13 17.01
N TYR A 110 -7.14 4.83 15.91
CA TYR A 110 -7.67 4.00 14.83
C TYR A 110 -6.60 3.05 14.27
N ASN A 111 -7.04 2.08 13.47
CA ASN A 111 -6.14 1.17 12.76
C ASN A 111 -6.23 1.48 11.25
N ALA A 112 -5.10 1.71 10.58
CA ALA A 112 -5.09 1.99 9.13
C ALA A 112 -5.75 0.89 8.28
N GLY A 113 -5.69 -0.38 8.72
CA GLY A 113 -6.37 -1.51 8.08
C GLY A 113 -7.90 -1.46 8.16
N ASP A 114 -8.48 -0.51 8.90
CA ASP A 114 -9.91 -0.23 8.87
C ASP A 114 -10.32 0.62 7.65
N PHE A 115 -9.36 1.26 6.95
CA PHE A 115 -9.61 2.18 5.84
C PHE A 115 -8.91 1.80 4.53
N LEU A 116 -7.83 1.04 4.63
CA LEU A 116 -7.05 0.52 3.52
C LEU A 116 -7.14 -1.01 3.47
N PRO A 117 -7.09 -1.62 2.28
CA PRO A 117 -6.91 -3.06 2.18
C PRO A 117 -5.64 -3.46 2.94
N PHE A 118 -5.69 -4.55 3.71
CA PHE A 118 -4.53 -5.12 4.39
C PHE A 118 -4.13 -6.41 3.68
N THR A 119 -2.84 -6.77 3.70
CA THR A 119 -2.43 -8.11 3.25
C THR A 119 -3.15 -9.18 4.07
N ASN A 120 -3.51 -10.32 3.47
CA ASN A 120 -4.05 -11.45 4.26
C ASN A 120 -2.91 -12.32 4.84
N GLN A 121 -1.66 -11.98 4.55
CA GLN A 121 -0.47 -12.66 5.06
C GLN A 121 -0.05 -12.11 6.42
N ASN A 122 0.62 -12.94 7.21
CA ASN A 122 1.20 -12.52 8.48
C ASN A 122 2.52 -11.76 8.25
N ILE A 123 2.51 -10.45 8.49
CA ILE A 123 3.67 -9.56 8.29
C ILE A 123 4.88 -10.00 9.13
N GLU A 124 4.68 -10.45 10.37
CA GLU A 124 5.78 -10.90 11.23
C GLU A 124 6.44 -12.18 10.69
N GLU A 125 5.64 -13.09 10.13
CA GLU A 125 6.16 -14.30 9.49
C GLU A 125 6.91 -13.98 8.19
N MET A 126 6.41 -13.02 7.41
CA MET A 126 7.08 -12.53 6.20
C MET A 126 8.42 -11.86 6.52
N GLU A 127 8.46 -11.01 7.56
CA GLU A 127 9.70 -10.40 8.03
C GLU A 127 10.69 -11.49 8.48
N LYS A 128 10.23 -12.45 9.29
CA LYS A 128 11.06 -13.57 9.73
C LYS A 128 11.62 -14.36 8.55
N TYR A 129 10.80 -14.61 7.53
CA TYR A 129 11.23 -15.29 6.30
C TYR A 129 12.30 -14.50 5.54
N LEU A 130 12.13 -13.19 5.39
CA LEU A 130 13.14 -12.34 4.74
C LEU A 130 14.45 -12.32 5.54
N ARG A 131 14.38 -12.14 6.86
CA ARG A 131 15.58 -12.18 7.72
C ARG A 131 16.30 -13.51 7.66
N ALA A 132 15.57 -14.62 7.68
CA ALA A 132 16.15 -15.96 7.49
C ALA A 132 16.83 -16.07 6.12
N THR A 133 16.18 -15.59 5.06
CA THR A 133 16.75 -15.58 3.70
C THR A 133 18.02 -14.73 3.60
N ILE A 134 18.05 -13.55 4.23
CA ILE A 134 19.27 -12.71 4.29
C ILE A 134 20.40 -13.45 5.01
N ASN A 135 20.09 -14.21 6.06
CA ASN A 135 21.08 -14.99 6.79
C ASN A 135 21.63 -16.18 6.00
N GLU A 136 20.91 -16.69 4.99
CA GLU A 136 21.35 -17.76 4.10
C GLU A 136 22.33 -17.28 3.01
N ILE A 137 22.41 -15.98 2.74
CA ILE A 137 23.32 -15.42 1.74
C ILE A 137 24.77 -15.68 2.15
N GLU A 138 25.56 -16.23 1.23
CA GLU A 138 26.97 -16.59 1.39
C GLU A 138 27.89 -15.44 0.98
N ASP A 139 27.54 -14.67 -0.06
CA ASP A 139 28.29 -13.48 -0.46
C ASP A 139 28.31 -12.43 0.67
N LYS A 140 29.50 -12.19 1.22
CA LYS A 140 29.69 -11.32 2.39
C LYS A 140 29.26 -9.88 2.14
N PHE A 141 29.38 -9.38 0.91
CA PHE A 141 29.09 -7.98 0.57
C PHE A 141 27.59 -7.76 0.42
N LEU A 142 26.90 -8.63 -0.32
CA LEU A 142 25.45 -8.60 -0.46
C LEU A 142 24.77 -8.79 0.90
N LYS A 143 25.26 -9.75 1.71
CA LYS A 143 24.76 -9.95 3.07
C LYS A 143 24.92 -8.70 3.94
N LYS A 144 26.11 -8.08 3.91
CA LYS A 144 26.37 -6.85 4.70
C LYS A 144 25.44 -5.71 4.25
N LEU A 145 25.23 -5.53 2.95
CA LEU A 145 24.33 -4.52 2.40
C LEU A 145 22.89 -4.74 2.85
N LEU A 146 22.37 -5.96 2.72
CA LEU A 146 21.01 -6.29 3.14
C LEU A 146 20.82 -6.13 4.65
N LEU A 147 21.80 -6.54 5.46
CA LEU A 147 21.76 -6.33 6.90
C LEU A 147 21.76 -4.85 7.27
N LYS A 148 22.47 -3.97 6.54
CA LYS A 148 22.43 -2.52 6.79
C LYS A 148 21.00 -1.96 6.66
N PHE A 149 20.26 -2.34 5.61
CA PHE A 149 18.86 -1.96 5.46
C PHE A 149 17.96 -2.54 6.56
N PHE A 150 18.00 -3.85 6.79
CA PHE A 150 17.07 -4.52 7.70
C PHE A 150 17.44 -4.41 9.19
N SER A 151 18.59 -3.79 9.52
CA SER A 151 18.94 -3.41 10.90
C SER A 151 18.49 -1.99 11.24
N ASP A 152 18.11 -1.18 10.25
CA ASP A 152 17.45 0.11 10.48
C ASP A 152 15.97 -0.13 10.83
N GLU A 153 15.61 0.22 12.08
CA GLU A 153 14.23 0.09 12.57
C GLU A 153 13.25 0.98 11.80
N ASN A 154 13.67 2.17 11.35
CA ASN A 154 12.81 3.07 10.58
C ASN A 154 12.53 2.49 9.20
N PHE A 155 13.56 2.00 8.51
CA PHE A 155 13.42 1.29 7.24
C PHE A 155 12.46 0.11 7.40
N THR A 156 12.71 -0.77 8.38
CA THR A 156 11.90 -1.98 8.59
C THR A 156 10.45 -1.64 8.92
N LYS A 157 10.22 -0.63 9.78
CA LYS A 157 8.87 -0.16 10.14
C LYS A 157 8.10 0.39 8.95
N LYS A 158 8.77 1.15 8.05
CA LYS A 158 8.17 1.60 6.79
C LYS A 158 7.87 0.39 5.88
N PHE A 159 8.85 -0.48 5.66
CA PHE A 159 8.74 -1.65 4.77
C PHE A 159 7.58 -2.59 5.13
N LYS A 160 7.29 -2.77 6.43
CA LYS A 160 6.14 -3.55 6.92
C LYS A 160 4.77 -2.93 6.63
N LYS A 161 4.70 -1.63 6.37
CA LYS A 161 3.43 -0.89 6.23
C LYS A 161 3.16 -0.44 4.80
N TYR A 162 4.20 -0.23 4.01
CA TYR A 162 4.06 0.33 2.67
C TYR A 162 3.38 -0.64 1.69
N PRO A 163 2.58 -0.12 0.75
CA PRO A 163 2.06 -0.91 -0.36
C PRO A 163 3.13 -1.12 -1.44
N ALA A 164 2.94 -2.11 -2.32
CA ALA A 164 3.79 -2.25 -3.50
C ALA A 164 3.30 -1.40 -4.69
N ALA A 165 2.06 -0.93 -4.68
CA ALA A 165 1.49 -0.07 -5.72
C ALA A 165 0.33 0.78 -5.17
N VAL A 166 -0.04 1.86 -5.88
CA VAL A 166 -1.19 2.71 -5.48
C VAL A 166 -2.54 2.07 -5.80
N MET A 167 -2.69 1.48 -6.99
CA MET A 167 -4.00 0.98 -7.46
C MET A 167 -4.00 -0.50 -7.85
N TYR A 168 -2.85 -1.08 -8.18
CA TYR A 168 -2.76 -2.40 -8.83
C TYR A 168 -2.42 -3.54 -7.85
N HIS A 169 -1.44 -4.39 -8.18
CA HIS A 169 -1.02 -5.51 -7.35
C HIS A 169 -0.50 -5.00 -6.00
N HIS A 170 -0.83 -5.72 -4.93
CA HIS A 170 -0.34 -5.41 -3.58
C HIS A 170 -0.56 -3.94 -3.12
N ALA A 171 -1.59 -3.26 -3.63
CA ALA A 171 -2.09 -1.97 -3.14
C ALA A 171 -2.80 -2.11 -1.78
N CYS A 172 -2.04 -2.50 -0.76
CA CYS A 172 -2.52 -2.78 0.60
C CYS A 172 -1.41 -2.52 1.62
N VAL A 173 -1.79 -2.30 2.88
CA VAL A 173 -0.81 -2.17 3.96
C VAL A 173 -0.04 -3.49 4.08
N GLY A 174 1.29 -3.40 4.09
CA GLY A 174 2.20 -4.56 4.06
C GLY A 174 2.34 -5.22 2.68
N GLY A 175 1.76 -4.61 1.64
CA GLY A 175 1.82 -5.12 0.28
C GLY A 175 3.22 -5.15 -0.32
N LEU A 176 4.09 -4.19 0.03
CA LEU A 176 5.48 -4.18 -0.42
C LEU A 176 6.22 -5.42 0.09
N MET A 177 6.09 -5.72 1.38
CA MET A 177 6.68 -6.91 1.99
C MET A 177 6.11 -8.21 1.40
N GLU A 178 4.80 -8.30 1.21
CA GLU A 178 4.16 -9.46 0.56
C GLU A 178 4.73 -9.70 -0.84
N HIS A 179 4.76 -8.65 -1.66
CA HIS A 179 5.30 -8.71 -3.01
C HIS A 179 6.78 -9.12 -3.02
N THR A 180 7.62 -8.48 -2.22
CA THR A 180 9.05 -8.85 -2.12
C THR A 180 9.24 -10.30 -1.69
N VAL A 181 8.45 -10.81 -0.73
CA VAL A 181 8.53 -12.23 -0.32
C VAL A 181 8.12 -13.17 -1.46
N GLU A 182 7.10 -12.84 -2.24
CA GLU A 182 6.71 -13.61 -3.42
C GLU A 182 7.83 -13.65 -4.46
N VAL A 183 8.42 -12.50 -4.81
CA VAL A 183 9.53 -12.40 -5.77
C VAL A 183 10.74 -13.19 -5.26
N VAL A 184 11.09 -13.10 -3.98
CA VAL A 184 12.18 -13.88 -3.38
C VAL A 184 11.91 -15.38 -3.46
N LYS A 185 10.69 -15.85 -3.18
CA LYS A 185 10.33 -17.27 -3.29
C LYS A 185 10.44 -17.76 -4.74
N LEU A 186 9.96 -16.96 -5.69
CA LEU A 186 10.08 -17.28 -7.12
C LEU A 186 11.54 -17.32 -7.57
N CYS A 187 12.36 -16.34 -7.19
CA CYS A 187 13.79 -16.30 -7.51
C CYS A 187 14.56 -17.48 -6.89
N LYS A 188 14.20 -17.92 -5.67
CA LYS A 188 14.74 -19.15 -5.07
C LYS A 188 14.40 -20.36 -5.92
N ALA A 189 13.14 -20.52 -6.34
CA ALA A 189 12.71 -21.63 -7.19
C ALA A 189 13.42 -21.62 -8.57
N ILE A 190 13.56 -20.43 -9.18
CA ILE A 190 14.30 -20.28 -10.45
C ILE A 190 15.77 -20.70 -10.27
N SER A 191 16.39 -20.33 -9.14
CA SER A 191 17.77 -20.67 -8.80
C SER A 191 17.98 -22.15 -8.51
N GLU A 192 16.97 -22.85 -8.00
CA GLU A 192 16.99 -24.32 -7.83
C GLU A 192 16.92 -25.06 -9.18
N ILE A 193 16.29 -24.47 -10.20
CA ILE A 193 16.23 -25.03 -11.56
C ILE A 193 17.53 -24.74 -12.32
N HIS A 194 18.06 -23.52 -12.18
CA HIS A 194 19.25 -23.06 -12.89
C HIS A 194 20.48 -23.01 -11.95
N THR A 195 20.96 -24.19 -11.55
CA THR A 195 22.04 -24.32 -10.55
C THR A 195 23.43 -23.89 -11.05
N THR A 196 23.61 -23.64 -12.35
CA THR A 196 24.88 -23.19 -12.95
C THR A 196 24.66 -22.01 -13.86
N GLY A 197 25.60 -21.06 -13.87
CA GLY A 197 25.56 -19.89 -14.76
C GLY A 197 24.68 -18.74 -14.25
N MET A 198 24.27 -18.78 -12.98
CA MET A 198 23.55 -17.70 -12.31
C MET A 198 24.01 -17.61 -10.85
N ASN A 199 24.25 -16.39 -10.37
CA ASN A 199 24.56 -16.10 -8.99
C ASN A 199 23.25 -16.02 -8.18
N LYS A 200 22.99 -17.06 -7.39
CA LYS A 200 21.80 -17.16 -6.52
C LYS A 200 21.72 -16.00 -5.52
N ASP A 201 22.84 -15.65 -4.88
CA ASP A 201 22.86 -14.62 -3.84
C ASP A 201 22.58 -13.23 -4.43
N LEU A 202 23.17 -12.92 -5.58
CA LEU A 202 22.89 -11.69 -6.32
C LEU A 202 21.42 -11.63 -6.77
N THR A 203 20.86 -12.75 -7.25
CA THR A 203 19.44 -12.83 -7.63
C THR A 203 18.52 -12.56 -6.44
N ILE A 204 18.81 -13.17 -5.29
CA ILE A 204 18.02 -12.99 -4.06
C ILE A 204 18.18 -11.57 -3.51
N ALA A 205 19.40 -11.02 -3.49
CA ALA A 205 19.63 -9.65 -3.06
C ALA A 205 18.92 -8.64 -3.96
N GLY A 206 18.99 -8.82 -5.27
CA GLY A 206 18.24 -8.04 -6.25
C GLY A 206 16.73 -8.14 -6.02
N ALA A 207 16.19 -9.35 -5.80
CA ALA A 207 14.77 -9.55 -5.48
C ALA A 207 14.34 -8.83 -4.18
N ILE A 208 15.17 -8.83 -3.15
CA ILE A 208 14.85 -8.13 -1.88
C ILE A 208 14.84 -6.61 -2.08
N LEU A 209 15.75 -6.08 -2.91
CA LEU A 209 16.00 -4.64 -3.04
C LEU A 209 15.28 -3.97 -4.22
N HIS A 210 14.71 -4.73 -5.18
CA HIS A 210 14.23 -4.18 -6.46
C HIS A 210 13.27 -3.00 -6.33
N ASP A 211 12.43 -3.01 -5.30
CA ASP A 211 11.30 -2.09 -5.13
C ASP A 211 11.44 -1.16 -3.91
N ILE A 212 12.60 -1.13 -3.23
CA ILE A 212 12.77 -0.38 -1.97
C ILE A 212 12.58 1.13 -2.13
N GLY A 213 12.78 1.68 -3.33
CA GLY A 213 12.56 3.10 -3.60
C GLY A 213 11.11 3.53 -3.42
N LYS A 214 10.15 2.58 -3.47
CA LYS A 214 8.73 2.84 -3.17
C LYS A 214 8.51 3.36 -1.75
N LEU A 215 9.47 3.16 -0.84
CA LEU A 215 9.43 3.71 0.51
C LEU A 215 9.49 5.23 0.57
N GLU A 216 10.04 5.88 -0.47
CA GLU A 216 10.11 7.34 -0.54
C GLU A 216 9.22 7.90 -1.67
N THR A 217 8.92 7.11 -2.71
CA THR A 217 8.06 7.57 -3.82
C THR A 217 6.56 7.36 -3.57
N ILE A 218 6.16 6.43 -2.71
CA ILE A 218 4.75 6.29 -2.35
C ILE A 218 4.46 7.15 -1.12
N THR A 219 3.60 8.16 -1.31
CA THR A 219 3.02 8.89 -0.18
C THR A 219 1.97 8.00 0.48
N VAL A 220 2.25 7.59 1.71
CA VAL A 220 1.31 6.81 2.53
C VAL A 220 0.60 7.75 3.49
N ASN A 221 -0.68 8.00 3.23
CA ASN A 221 -1.59 8.66 4.15
C ASN A 221 -2.47 7.60 4.85
N ASP A 222 -3.18 8.00 5.90
CA ASP A 222 -3.95 7.10 6.76
C ASP A 222 -5.00 6.24 6.00
N ILE A 223 -5.38 6.67 4.79
CA ILE A 223 -6.54 6.14 4.07
C ILE A 223 -6.31 5.95 2.55
N SER A 224 -5.15 6.36 2.06
CA SER A 224 -4.84 6.35 0.63
C SER A 224 -3.34 6.28 0.41
N TYR A 225 -2.98 5.78 -0.76
CA TYR A 225 -1.65 5.85 -1.31
C TYR A 225 -1.69 6.80 -2.51
N SER A 226 -0.63 7.56 -2.72
CA SER A 226 -0.47 8.38 -3.92
C SER A 226 0.97 8.39 -4.39
N ASN A 227 1.10 8.61 -5.69
CA ASN A 227 2.35 8.73 -6.44
C ASN A 227 2.34 10.14 -7.05
N ASP A 228 2.49 11.13 -6.17
CA ASP A 228 2.34 12.56 -6.50
C ASP A 228 3.32 13.46 -5.74
N ASN A 229 4.27 12.86 -5.00
CA ASN A 229 5.33 13.61 -4.34
C ASN A 229 6.48 13.90 -5.31
N GLU A 230 7.35 14.83 -4.91
CA GLU A 230 8.46 15.30 -5.76
C GLU A 230 9.45 14.18 -6.12
N GLU A 231 9.74 13.26 -5.20
CA GLU A 231 10.63 12.13 -5.45
C GLU A 231 10.04 11.19 -6.52
N ASP A 232 8.76 10.84 -6.42
CA ASP A 232 8.07 10.01 -7.41
C ASP A 232 8.02 10.68 -8.78
N VAL A 233 7.55 11.94 -8.82
CA VAL A 233 7.29 12.67 -10.07
C VAL A 233 8.58 13.01 -10.81
N LEU A 234 9.67 13.30 -10.09
CA LEU A 234 10.92 13.77 -10.71
C LEU A 234 11.98 12.68 -10.88
N ARG A 235 11.96 11.61 -10.07
CA ARG A 235 13.08 10.67 -10.00
C ARG A 235 12.70 9.20 -10.19
N ASP A 236 11.46 8.82 -9.93
CA ASP A 236 10.98 7.43 -9.93
C ASP A 236 11.69 6.51 -8.89
N HIS A 237 10.98 5.46 -8.47
CA HIS A 237 11.45 4.53 -7.42
C HIS A 237 12.79 3.84 -7.77
N MET A 238 13.10 3.60 -9.05
CA MET A 238 14.37 2.96 -9.41
C MET A 238 15.58 3.88 -9.10
N SER A 239 15.47 5.18 -9.35
CA SER A 239 16.55 6.13 -9.03
C SER A 239 16.71 6.31 -7.52
N ILE A 240 15.60 6.31 -6.78
CA ILE A 240 15.64 6.34 -5.31
C ILE A 240 16.31 5.07 -4.77
N ALA A 241 15.95 3.89 -5.29
CA ALA A 241 16.56 2.64 -4.88
C ALA A 241 18.07 2.62 -5.17
N GLU A 242 18.51 3.13 -6.32
CA GLU A 242 19.94 3.32 -6.63
C GLU A 242 20.62 4.19 -5.57
N GLU A 243 20.07 5.38 -5.27
CA GLU A 243 20.66 6.29 -4.28
C GLU A 243 20.79 5.62 -2.91
N MET A 244 19.74 4.94 -2.45
CA MET A 244 19.72 4.21 -1.19
C MET A 244 20.81 3.12 -1.16
N ILE A 245 20.97 2.36 -2.25
CA ILE A 245 21.97 1.29 -2.36
C ILE A 245 23.38 1.89 -2.37
N ILE A 246 23.64 2.90 -3.19
CA ILE A 246 24.95 3.56 -3.31
C ILE A 246 25.37 4.15 -1.97
N LYS A 247 24.45 4.82 -1.25
CA LYS A 247 24.74 5.37 0.08
C LYS A 247 25.19 4.29 1.05
N ASN A 248 24.46 3.17 1.13
CA ASN A 248 24.83 2.07 2.04
C ASN A 248 26.14 1.39 1.64
N ILE A 249 26.40 1.25 0.32
CA ILE A 249 27.69 0.75 -0.19
C ILE A 249 28.83 1.70 0.19
N TYR A 250 28.64 3.00 0.04
CA TYR A 250 29.65 4.00 0.44
C TYR A 250 29.97 3.90 1.94
N GLU A 251 28.96 3.78 2.80
CA GLU A 251 29.19 3.58 4.23
C GLU A 251 29.90 2.24 4.53
N ILE A 252 29.64 1.18 3.76
CA ILE A 252 30.38 -0.09 3.87
C ILE A 252 31.85 0.10 3.50
N ASP A 253 32.14 0.88 2.47
CA ASP A 253 33.50 1.16 1.99
C ASP A 253 34.30 2.07 2.93
N GLU A 254 33.66 3.02 3.60
CA GLU A 254 34.29 3.86 4.63
C GLU A 254 34.68 3.04 5.88
N GLU A 255 33.92 1.98 6.19
CA GLU A 255 34.23 1.04 7.27
C GLU A 255 35.27 -0.01 6.88
N ALA A 256 35.64 -0.10 5.59
CA ALA A 256 36.55 -1.12 5.08
C ALA A 256 37.97 -0.88 5.56
N LYS A 257 38.62 -1.94 6.10
CA LYS A 257 40.00 -1.86 6.61
C LYS A 257 41.04 -1.98 5.50
N SER A 258 40.65 -2.52 4.36
CA SER A 258 41.51 -2.77 3.21
C SER A 258 40.70 -2.66 1.91
N GLY A 259 41.40 -2.61 0.76
CA GLY A 259 40.73 -2.61 -0.54
C GLY A 259 39.92 -3.88 -0.82
N GLU A 260 40.29 -5.02 -0.24
CA GLU A 260 39.57 -6.30 -0.38
C GLU A 260 38.29 -6.39 0.48
N ASP A 261 38.13 -5.44 1.41
CA ASP A 261 36.93 -5.30 2.24
C ASP A 261 35.94 -4.29 1.65
N LYS A 262 36.32 -3.59 0.57
CA LYS A 262 35.41 -2.71 -0.17
C LYS A 262 34.47 -3.51 -1.05
N PHE A 263 33.28 -2.96 -1.25
CA PHE A 263 32.25 -3.56 -2.08
C PHE A 263 32.77 -3.69 -3.52
N PRO A 264 32.76 -4.90 -4.12
CA PRO A 264 33.29 -5.09 -5.46
C PRO A 264 32.52 -4.27 -6.49
N GLU A 265 33.24 -3.50 -7.30
CA GLU A 265 32.64 -2.56 -8.26
C GLU A 265 31.73 -3.25 -9.28
N ILE A 266 32.14 -4.43 -9.76
CA ILE A 266 31.32 -5.20 -10.71
C ILE A 266 30.03 -5.70 -10.07
N LEU A 267 30.09 -6.18 -8.82
CA LEU A 267 28.93 -6.68 -8.09
C LEU A 267 27.93 -5.55 -7.82
N LYS A 268 28.43 -4.34 -7.54
CA LYS A 268 27.59 -3.13 -7.42
C LYS A 268 26.85 -2.86 -8.73
N HIS A 269 27.55 -2.87 -9.87
CA HIS A 269 26.93 -2.65 -11.17
C HIS A 269 25.92 -3.73 -11.54
N GLU A 270 26.20 -5.00 -11.25
CA GLU A 270 25.26 -6.10 -11.49
C GLU A 270 23.99 -5.97 -10.64
N LEU A 271 24.14 -5.60 -9.36
CA LEU A 271 22.99 -5.35 -8.49
C LEU A 271 22.15 -4.19 -9.00
N LEU A 272 22.76 -3.04 -9.33
CA LEU A 272 22.05 -1.89 -9.88
C LEU A 272 21.40 -2.21 -11.24
N HIS A 273 22.03 -3.04 -12.07
CA HIS A 273 21.44 -3.51 -13.32
C HIS A 273 20.14 -4.29 -13.09
N ILE A 274 20.08 -5.12 -12.03
CA ILE A 274 18.83 -5.79 -11.63
C ILE A 274 17.76 -4.74 -11.28
N ILE A 275 18.10 -3.74 -10.46
CA ILE A 275 17.17 -2.66 -10.09
C ILE A 275 16.68 -1.91 -11.33
N PHE A 276 17.52 -1.63 -12.31
CA PHE A 276 17.13 -0.84 -13.49
C PHE A 276 16.39 -1.62 -14.58
N SER A 277 16.35 -2.94 -14.48
CA SER A 277 15.74 -3.81 -15.49
C SER A 277 14.61 -4.70 -14.96
N HIS A 278 14.21 -4.54 -13.70
CA HIS A 278 13.22 -5.44 -13.08
C HIS A 278 11.82 -5.33 -13.69
N HIS A 279 11.44 -4.20 -14.32
CA HIS A 279 10.18 -4.11 -15.11
C HIS A 279 10.27 -4.81 -16.48
N GLY A 280 11.44 -5.32 -16.86
CA GLY A 280 11.69 -6.02 -18.12
C GLY A 280 12.13 -5.08 -19.24
N LYS A 281 11.29 -4.94 -20.28
CA LYS A 281 11.67 -4.13 -21.43
C LYS A 281 11.52 -2.62 -21.15
N LYS A 282 12.22 -1.80 -21.92
CA LYS A 282 12.04 -0.33 -21.89
C LYS A 282 10.60 0.10 -22.12
N GLU A 283 9.87 -0.59 -23.00
CA GLU A 283 8.45 -0.29 -23.26
C GLU A 283 7.54 -0.64 -22.05
N GLN A 284 8.05 -1.42 -21.10
CA GLN A 284 7.38 -1.79 -19.86
C GLN A 284 7.81 -0.89 -18.67
N GLY A 285 8.67 0.11 -18.91
CA GLY A 285 9.08 1.08 -17.91
C GLY A 285 10.49 0.88 -17.33
N SER A 286 11.26 -0.12 -17.76
CA SER A 286 12.66 -0.26 -17.32
C SER A 286 13.60 0.76 -17.97
N VAL A 287 14.68 1.13 -17.26
CA VAL A 287 15.74 1.99 -17.81
C VAL A 287 16.56 1.24 -18.86
N VAL A 288 16.82 -0.04 -18.60
CA VAL A 288 17.58 -0.96 -19.45
C VAL A 288 16.92 -2.34 -19.49
N ASN A 289 17.16 -3.11 -20.56
CA ASN A 289 16.68 -4.48 -20.63
C ASN A 289 17.55 -5.40 -19.74
N PRO A 290 17.01 -6.52 -19.20
CA PRO A 290 17.82 -7.53 -18.53
C PRO A 290 18.96 -8.02 -19.43
N ALA A 291 20.19 -8.00 -18.90
CA ALA A 291 21.43 -8.33 -19.63
C ALA A 291 22.25 -9.43 -18.94
N ILE A 292 21.82 -9.85 -17.76
CA ILE A 292 22.40 -10.94 -16.96
C ILE A 292 21.26 -11.89 -16.51
N PRO A 293 21.53 -13.18 -16.31
CA PRO A 293 20.49 -14.16 -15.96
C PRO A 293 19.76 -13.82 -14.64
N GLU A 294 20.46 -13.23 -13.67
CA GLU A 294 19.90 -12.79 -12.39
C GLU A 294 18.82 -11.73 -12.60
N ALA A 295 19.08 -10.75 -13.48
CA ALA A 295 18.13 -9.70 -13.83
C ALA A 295 16.93 -10.26 -14.60
N ALA A 296 17.15 -11.22 -15.51
CA ALA A 296 16.07 -11.88 -16.22
C ALA A 296 15.17 -12.70 -15.27
N ALA A 297 15.77 -13.35 -14.26
CA ALA A 297 15.05 -14.08 -13.23
C ALA A 297 14.20 -13.15 -12.34
N VAL A 298 14.77 -12.04 -11.87
CA VAL A 298 14.05 -11.05 -11.05
C VAL A 298 12.90 -10.43 -11.83
N TYR A 299 13.12 -10.03 -13.09
CA TYR A 299 12.03 -9.55 -13.96
C TYR A 299 10.91 -10.58 -14.11
N ALA A 300 11.25 -11.83 -14.41
CA ALA A 300 10.25 -12.89 -14.58
C ALA A 300 9.45 -13.12 -13.29
N ALA A 301 10.11 -13.10 -12.13
CA ALA A 301 9.49 -13.27 -10.82
C ALA A 301 8.57 -12.08 -10.45
N ASP A 302 9.03 -10.85 -10.65
CA ASP A 302 8.25 -9.63 -10.44
C ASP A 302 6.98 -9.62 -11.30
N TYR A 303 7.15 -9.80 -12.61
CA TYR A 303 6.03 -9.87 -13.56
C TYR A 303 5.03 -10.98 -13.19
N PHE A 304 5.52 -12.15 -12.77
CA PHE A 304 4.67 -13.27 -12.38
C PHE A 304 3.84 -12.93 -11.14
N SER A 305 4.47 -12.45 -10.05
CA SER A 305 3.79 -12.05 -8.81
C SER A 305 2.71 -11.00 -9.10
N SER A 306 3.09 -9.92 -9.79
CA SER A 306 2.19 -8.83 -10.17
C SER A 306 1.02 -9.31 -11.03
N SER A 307 1.26 -10.14 -12.04
CA SER A 307 0.22 -10.62 -12.96
C SER A 307 -0.77 -11.54 -12.25
N VAL A 308 -0.28 -12.57 -11.55
CA VAL A 308 -1.13 -13.55 -10.87
C VAL A 308 -1.98 -12.87 -9.79
N THR A 309 -1.39 -11.98 -8.99
CA THR A 309 -2.11 -11.23 -7.95
C THR A 309 -3.23 -10.37 -8.54
N GLN A 310 -3.03 -9.74 -9.70
CA GLN A 310 -4.08 -8.98 -10.38
C GLN A 310 -5.27 -9.86 -10.82
N TYR A 311 -5.01 -11.06 -11.34
CA TYR A 311 -6.08 -12.00 -11.68
C TYR A 311 -6.85 -12.49 -10.45
N ILE A 312 -6.15 -12.82 -9.36
CA ILE A 312 -6.77 -13.24 -8.09
C ILE A 312 -7.66 -12.11 -7.54
N ARG A 313 -7.15 -10.88 -7.47
CA ARG A 313 -7.93 -9.71 -7.02
C ARG A 313 -9.13 -9.44 -7.91
N ALA A 314 -8.97 -9.51 -9.23
CA ALA A 314 -10.07 -9.30 -10.17
C ALA A 314 -11.25 -10.26 -9.95
N ILE A 315 -10.96 -11.52 -9.58
CA ILE A 315 -11.97 -12.54 -9.24
C ILE A 315 -12.60 -12.24 -7.88
N LYS A 316 -11.77 -12.00 -6.86
CA LYS A 316 -12.19 -11.75 -5.47
C LYS A 316 -13.08 -10.51 -5.33
N ASP A 317 -12.72 -9.43 -6.01
CA ASP A 317 -13.40 -8.13 -5.88
C ASP A 317 -14.61 -8.01 -6.82
N ASP A 318 -14.82 -8.98 -7.71
CA ASP A 318 -16.00 -8.98 -8.56
C ASP A 318 -17.27 -9.15 -7.71
N LYS A 319 -18.26 -8.27 -7.90
CA LYS A 319 -19.60 -8.38 -7.27
C LYS A 319 -20.69 -8.63 -8.31
N GLY A 320 -20.32 -8.83 -9.57
CA GLY A 320 -21.24 -9.07 -10.67
C GLY A 320 -21.68 -10.53 -10.76
N ASN A 321 -22.65 -10.76 -11.65
CA ASN A 321 -23.14 -12.08 -12.06
C ASN A 321 -22.66 -12.49 -13.46
N SER A 322 -21.77 -11.69 -14.07
CA SER A 322 -21.19 -11.99 -15.38
C SER A 322 -20.12 -13.06 -15.25
N LYS A 323 -20.05 -13.98 -16.23
CA LYS A 323 -18.97 -14.96 -16.33
C LYS A 323 -17.63 -14.35 -16.78
N THR A 324 -17.62 -13.10 -17.21
CA THR A 324 -16.38 -12.43 -17.63
C THR A 324 -16.36 -10.96 -17.21
N LYS A 325 -15.16 -10.47 -16.87
CA LYS A 325 -14.88 -9.07 -16.56
C LYS A 325 -13.64 -8.62 -17.33
N ARG A 326 -13.63 -7.39 -17.83
CA ARG A 326 -12.42 -6.77 -18.40
C ARG A 326 -11.75 -5.95 -17.31
N VAL A 327 -10.47 -6.17 -17.08
CA VAL A 327 -9.66 -5.50 -16.06
C VAL A 327 -8.38 -5.02 -16.74
N ASN A 328 -8.13 -3.71 -16.71
CA ASN A 328 -6.85 -3.18 -17.21
C ASN A 328 -5.78 -3.34 -16.12
N PRO A 329 -4.52 -3.64 -16.47
CA PRO A 329 -4.02 -3.93 -17.83
C PRO A 329 -4.20 -5.40 -18.28
N ILE A 330 -4.57 -6.32 -17.39
CA ILE A 330 -4.52 -7.78 -17.64
C ILE A 330 -5.51 -8.33 -18.67
N GLY A 331 -6.49 -7.55 -19.11
CA GLY A 331 -7.43 -7.94 -20.16
C GLY A 331 -8.68 -8.66 -19.63
N ARG A 332 -9.05 -9.79 -20.25
CA ARG A 332 -10.31 -10.49 -19.96
C ARG A 332 -10.09 -11.56 -18.89
N VAL A 333 -10.81 -11.44 -17.78
CA VAL A 333 -10.83 -12.38 -16.66
C VAL A 333 -12.10 -13.22 -16.71
N TYR A 334 -11.97 -14.53 -16.58
CA TYR A 334 -13.10 -15.45 -16.40
C TYR A 334 -13.50 -15.50 -14.92
N ILE A 335 -14.80 -15.35 -14.66
CA ILE A 335 -15.39 -15.40 -13.32
C ILE A 335 -16.30 -16.61 -13.27
N ASP A 336 -15.94 -17.60 -12.44
CA ASP A 336 -16.77 -18.77 -12.19
C ASP A 336 -17.79 -18.48 -11.06
N PRO A 337 -19.09 -18.38 -11.36
CA PRO A 337 -20.10 -18.07 -10.34
C PRO A 337 -20.24 -19.15 -9.26
N GLU A 338 -19.86 -20.40 -9.54
CA GLU A 338 -19.97 -21.50 -8.57
C GLU A 338 -18.79 -21.53 -7.60
N LYS A 339 -17.57 -21.25 -8.09
CA LYS A 339 -16.39 -21.10 -7.21
C LYS A 339 -16.53 -19.91 -6.27
N LYS A 340 -17.11 -18.80 -6.75
CA LYS A 340 -17.35 -17.58 -5.97
C LYS A 340 -18.21 -17.82 -4.72
N LYS A 341 -19.20 -18.73 -4.80
CA LYS A 341 -20.05 -19.13 -3.66
C LYS A 341 -19.31 -19.97 -2.62
N LYS A 342 -18.41 -20.86 -3.06
CA LYS A 342 -17.61 -21.70 -2.15
C LYS A 342 -16.55 -20.89 -1.40
N GLU A 343 -15.90 -19.94 -2.06
CA GLU A 343 -14.91 -19.07 -1.40
C GLU A 343 -15.55 -18.18 -0.32
N THR A 344 -16.80 -17.71 -0.52
CA THR A 344 -17.51 -16.92 0.52
C THR A 344 -17.94 -17.73 1.74
N GLU A 345 -17.93 -19.06 1.66
CA GLU A 345 -18.23 -19.96 2.79
C GLU A 345 -16.98 -20.33 3.60
N ILE A 346 -15.79 -20.31 2.99
CA ILE A 346 -14.51 -20.68 3.64
C ILE A 346 -13.98 -19.56 4.57
N PHE A 347 -14.38 -18.31 4.37
CA PHE A 347 -13.97 -17.16 5.21
C PHE A 347 -15.00 -16.80 6.32
N LYS A 348 -15.88 -17.73 6.69
CA LYS A 348 -16.84 -17.59 7.81
C LYS A 348 -16.42 -18.33 9.08
N GLU A 349 -15.29 -19.03 9.05
CA GLU A 349 -14.57 -19.52 10.24
C GLU A 349 -13.34 -18.63 10.50
#